data_AF-A0A6V7JQX9-F1
#
_entry.id   AF-A0A6V7JQX9-F1
#
_cell.length_a   1.000
_cell.length_b   1.000
_cell.length_c   1.000
_cell.angle_alpha   90.00
_cell.angle_beta   90.00
_cell.angle_gamma   90.00
#
_symmetry.space_group_name_H-M   'P 1'
#
loop_
_entity.id
_entity.type
_entity.pdbx_description
1 polymer ?
#
loop_
_entity_poly.entity_id
_entity_poly.type
_entity_poly.pdbx_seq_one_letter_code
_entity_poly.pdbx_strand_id
1 'polypeptide(L)' 'STHYRAHKKLIIPQINGRAVMTKYIDEFNRQCRIFIKRMEEKSDAGEFDVLDYVDPLMGDIVF' A
#
# COMPACT_ATOMS: atom_id res chain seq x y z
N SER A 1 2.11 -25.46 -11.55
CA SER A 1 3.51 -25.87 -11.80
C SER A 1 4.23 -26.11 -10.47
N THR A 2 5.29 -26.92 -10.46
CA THR A 2 6.10 -27.20 -9.25
C THR A 2 6.75 -25.94 -8.68
N HIS A 3 7.14 -25.01 -9.55
CA HIS A 3 7.68 -23.70 -9.19
C HIS A 3 6.69 -22.82 -8.42
N TYR A 4 5.42 -22.76 -8.83
CA TYR A 4 4.41 -21.99 -8.09
C TYR A 4 4.29 -22.44 -6.63
N ARG A 5 4.24 -23.76 -6.40
CA ARG A 5 4.17 -24.31 -5.04
C ARG A 5 5.43 -24.00 -4.22
N ALA A 6 6.61 -24.10 -4.85
CA ALA A 6 7.87 -23.77 -4.19
C ALA A 6 7.94 -22.30 -3.77
N HIS A 7 7.63 -21.36 -4.68
CA HIS A 7 7.62 -19.94 -4.37
C HIS A 7 6.56 -19.58 -3.31
N LYS A 8 5.35 -20.13 -3.43
CA LYS A 8 4.26 -19.89 -2.47
C LYS A 8 4.65 -20.33 -1.05
N LYS A 9 5.34 -21.47 -0.92
CA LYS A 9 5.80 -21.98 0.38
C LYS A 9 6.79 -21.04 1.08
N LEU A 10 7.57 -20.26 0.32
CA LEU A 10 8.53 -19.29 0.85
C LEU A 10 7.89 -17.93 1.15
N ILE A 11 7.01 -17.45 0.27
CA ILE A 11 6.45 -16.10 0.33
C ILE A 11 5.30 -16.00 1.35
N ILE A 12 4.38 -16.96 1.36
CA ILE A 12 3.17 -16.88 2.20
C ILE A 12 3.48 -16.76 3.70
N PRO A 13 4.46 -17.47 4.29
CA PRO A 13 4.80 -17.29 5.69
C PRO A 13 5.30 -15.87 6.02
N GLN A 14 5.96 -15.19 5.09
CA GLN A 14 6.44 -13.81 5.29
C GLN A 14 5.28 -12.81 5.33
N ILE A 15 4.26 -13.03 4.50
CA ILE A 15 3.04 -12.22 4.45
C ILE A 15 2.18 -12.49 5.71
N ASN A 16 1.87 -13.76 5.97
CA ASN A 16 0.98 -14.16 7.06
C ASN A 16 1.62 -13.97 8.45
N GLY A 17 2.94 -14.15 8.54
CA GLY A 17 3.72 -14.02 9.78
C GLY A 17 4.00 -12.58 10.19
N ARG A 18 3.33 -11.60 9.57
CA ARG A 18 3.51 -10.15 9.79
C ARG A 18 4.90 -9.60 9.48
N ALA A 19 5.89 -10.42 9.11
CA ALA A 19 7.25 -9.97 8.83
C ALA A 19 7.30 -8.87 7.74
N VAL A 20 6.55 -9.07 6.66
CA VAL A 20 6.40 -8.05 5.60
C VAL A 20 5.68 -6.82 6.14
N MET A 21 4.59 -6.99 6.89
CA MET A 21 3.83 -5.88 7.45
C MET A 21 4.68 -5.04 8.40
N THR A 22 5.35 -5.65 9.38
CA THR A 22 6.23 -4.97 10.34
C THR A 22 7.37 -4.24 9.65
N LYS A 23 7.93 -4.79 8.57
CA LYS A 23 9.04 -4.16 7.85
C LYS A 23 8.60 -2.89 7.10
N TYR A 24 7.39 -2.87 6.55
CA TYR A 24 6.93 -1.80 5.66
C TYR A 24 5.85 -0.90 6.27
N ILE A 25 5.41 -1.17 7.52
CA ILE A 25 4.32 -0.40 8.15
C ILE A 25 4.65 1.08 8.30
N ASP A 26 5.91 1.42 8.56
CA ASP A 26 6.32 2.83 8.71
C ASP A 26 6.26 3.58 7.39
N GLU A 27 6.67 2.94 6.30
CA GLU A 27 6.59 3.50 4.95
C GLU A 27 5.14 3.61 4.49
N PHE A 28 4.34 2.57 4.71
CA PHE A 28 2.90 2.59 4.47
C PHE A 28 2.23 3.76 5.22
N ASN A 29 2.53 3.91 6.52
CA ASN A 29 2.00 5.01 7.33
C ASN A 29 2.45 6.38 6.81
N ARG A 30 3.71 6.51 6.38
CA ARG A 30 4.23 7.75 5.78
C ARG A 30 3.45 8.14 4.54
N GLN A 31 3.22 7.18 3.64
CA GLN A 31 2.50 7.40 2.40
C GLN A 31 1.01 7.71 2.65
N CYS A 32 0.35 7.01 3.58
CA CYS A 32 -1.02 7.33 3.99
C CYS A 32 -1.16 8.76 4.54
N ARG A 33 -0.18 9.27 5.30
CA ARG A 33 -0.20 10.67 5.78
C ARG A 33 -0.10 11.67 4.63
N ILE A 34 0.75 11.40 3.63
CA ILE A 34 0.87 12.23 2.43
C ILE A 34 -0.46 12.24 1.67
N PHE A 35 -1.09 11.09 1.52
CA PHE A 35 -2.40 10.95 0.88
C PHE A 35 -3.49 11.73 1.61
N ILE A 36 -3.60 11.59 2.93
CA ILE A 36 -4.59 12.34 3.74
C ILE A 36 -4.40 13.85 3.53
N LYS A 37 -3.16 14.35 3.59
CA LYS A 37 -2.87 15.76 3.36
C LYS A 37 -3.30 16.24 1.97
N ARG A 38 -3.08 15.44 0.93
CA ARG A 38 -3.54 15.75 -0.44
C ARG A 38 -5.07 15.76 -0.55
N MET A 39 -5.76 14.90 0.19
CA MET A 39 -7.22 14.90 0.24
C MET A 39 -7.78 16.10 1.02
N GLU A 40 -7.11 16.51 2.10
CA GLU A 40 -7.48 17.74 2.85
C GLU A 40 -7.43 18.97 1.93
N GLU A 41 -6.46 19.06 1.02
CA GLU A 41 -6.41 20.14 0.01
C GLU A 41 -7.61 20.13 -0.96
N LYS A 42 -8.37 19.03 -1.00
CA LYS A 42 -9.56 18.85 -1.86
C LYS A 42 -10.87 18.90 -1.08
N SER A 43 -10.85 18.98 0.26
CA SER A 43 -12.08 18.97 1.07
C SER A 43 -13.03 20.11 0.72
N ASP A 44 -12.47 21.24 0.27
CA ASP A 44 -13.23 22.44 -0.07
C ASP A 44 -13.52 22.56 -1.59
N ALA A 45 -13.04 21.61 -2.39
CA ALA A 45 -13.11 21.64 -3.86
C ALA A 45 -14.33 20.91 -4.44
N GLY A 46 -15.17 20.30 -3.61
CA GLY A 46 -16.34 19.51 -4.02
C GLY A 46 -16.07 18.02 -4.15
N GLU A 47 -16.99 17.28 -4.77
CA GLU A 47 -16.84 15.84 -4.99
C GLU A 47 -15.65 15.52 -5.90
N PHE A 48 -14.88 14.49 -5.53
CA PHE A 48 -13.78 13.98 -6.33
C PHE A 48 -13.75 12.45 -6.26
N ASP A 49 -13.15 11.82 -7.27
CA ASP A 49 -12.90 10.38 -7.26
C ASP A 49 -11.65 10.08 -6.43
N VAL A 50 -11.81 9.29 -5.37
CA VAL A 50 -10.70 8.93 -4.49
C VAL A 50 -9.68 8.03 -5.19
N LEU A 51 -10.09 7.27 -6.21
CA LEU A 51 -9.24 6.31 -6.91
C LEU A 51 -8.11 7.01 -7.69
N ASP A 52 -8.35 8.22 -8.19
CA ASP A 52 -7.34 9.08 -8.83
C ASP A 52 -6.15 9.40 -7.92
N TYR A 53 -6.33 9.25 -6.59
CA TYR A 53 -5.33 9.53 -5.58
C TYR A 53 -4.80 8.26 -4.88
N VAL A 54 -5.61 7.19 -4.85
CA VAL A 54 -5.23 5.89 -4.28
C VAL A 54 -4.25 5.14 -5.19
N ASP A 55 -4.44 5.18 -6.51
CA ASP A 55 -3.55 4.47 -7.44
C ASP A 55 -2.09 4.98 -7.38
N PRO A 56 -1.84 6.31 -7.39
CA PRO A 56 -0.50 6.84 -7.16
C PRO A 56 0.08 6.47 -5.78
N LEU A 57 -0.75 6.50 -4.73
CA LEU A 57 -0.35 6.10 -3.38
C LEU A 57 0.13 4.64 -3.35
N MET A 58 -0.62 3.75 -3.99
CA MET A 58 -0.28 2.33 -4.08
C MET A 58 1.00 2.11 -4.90
N GLY A 59 1.23 2.90 -5.95
CA GLY A 59 2.49 2.93 -6.68
C GLY A 59 3.68 3.28 -5.79
N ASP A 60 3.58 4.37 -5.03
CA ASP A 60 4.63 4.86 -4.13
C ASP A 60 4.92 3.90 -2.94
N ILE A 61 3.98 3.02 -2.59
CA ILE A 61 4.18 1.99 -1.54
C ILE A 61 4.91 0.76 -2.09
N VAL A 62 4.73 0.46 -3.38
CA VAL A 62 5.20 -0.79 -4.00
C VAL A 62 6.56 -0.64 -4.70
N PHE A 63 6.91 0.55 -5.18
CA PHE A 63 8.13 0.84 -5.97
C PHE A 63 9.08 1.81 -5.26
#